data_AF-A0A511Z867-F1
#
_entry.id   AF-A0A511Z867-F1
#
_cell.length_a   1.000
_cell.length_b   1.000
_cell.length_c   1.000
_cell.angle_alpha   90.00
_cell.angle_beta   90.00
_cell.angle_gamma   90.00
#
_symmetry.space_group_name_H-M   'P 1'
#
loop_
_entity.id
_entity.type
_entity.pdbx_description
1 polymer ?
#
loop_
_entity_poly.entity_id
_entity_poly.type
_entity_poly.pdbx_seq_one_letter_code
_entity_poly.pdbx_strand_id
1 'polypeptide(L)'
;MSFIERLAPFAVKHGLANDVLPSLIIAQGVLESASGTSELATKANNLFGIKCGSGWSGEVYAKQTLEYRGDGTPYTVTAEFRKYPTFEGAVNDLCKKYTTGTGWETFNRYAAVLNEKDYREAARAVCAAGYATYPKYPEKLISVIEKNVLTKYDKEVINVVKIYIDPGHGGTDPGATGNGLKEKDLTLAISKRIESLLKDYVGVQVKLSRATDQTLSLKQRTDVANSWGADYLVSVHINAGGGKGYEDFVFNGKVSDKTMDLQAVIHYEITRTIPEFFNRGKKRKNLHMLRESHMPSILTESGFIDNASDAKLLKSAEFLDRVALGHANGIVKSFGLKKKATSTSTPAKEGNDLEFTSGTLKKEWGTFLNSKAQREMAVKEAVKQGYNKKWIKDLAEGKAADGDIAALAIGALIRANN
;
A
#
# COMPACT_ATOMS: atom_id res chain seq x y z
N MET A 1 -1.48 21.12 22.79
CA MET A 1 -1.92 20.51 21.53
C MET A 1 -3.39 20.86 21.33
N SER A 2 -3.74 21.52 20.23
CA SER A 2 -5.12 21.86 19.89
C SER A 2 -5.94 20.60 19.56
N PHE A 3 -7.28 20.72 19.55
CA PHE A 3 -8.16 19.64 19.12
C PHE A 3 -7.84 19.16 17.70
N ILE A 4 -7.57 20.10 16.78
CA ILE A 4 -7.18 19.80 15.40
C ILE A 4 -5.88 19.00 15.36
N GLU A 5 -4.85 19.42 16.09
CA GLU A 5 -3.56 18.72 16.14
C GLU A 5 -3.71 17.30 16.71
N ARG A 6 -4.60 17.11 17.68
CA ARG A 6 -4.90 15.79 18.26
C ARG A 6 -5.64 14.88 17.27
N LEU A 7 -6.53 15.44 16.45
CA LEU A 7 -7.36 14.67 15.53
C LEU A 7 -6.67 14.37 14.19
N ALA A 8 -5.80 15.28 13.73
CA ALA A 8 -5.18 15.22 12.41
C ALA A 8 -4.47 13.90 12.08
N PRO A 9 -3.66 13.29 12.98
CA PRO A 9 -3.01 12.01 12.67
C PRO A 9 -4.00 10.88 12.37
N PHE A 10 -5.15 10.86 13.06
CA PHE A 10 -6.20 9.88 12.83
C PHE A 10 -6.95 10.16 11.53
N ALA A 11 -7.26 11.43 11.27
CA ALA A 11 -7.92 11.85 10.04
C ALA A 11 -7.08 11.53 8.80
N VAL A 12 -5.77 11.78 8.85
CA VAL A 12 -4.85 11.41 7.77
C VAL A 12 -4.78 9.90 7.58
N LYS A 13 -4.55 9.14 8.66
CA LYS A 13 -4.45 7.67 8.61
C LYS A 13 -5.70 7.02 8.03
N HIS A 14 -6.87 7.35 8.58
CA HIS A 14 -8.13 6.71 8.18
C HIS A 14 -8.72 7.33 6.92
N GLY A 15 -8.51 8.62 6.67
CA GLY A 15 -8.86 9.26 5.41
C GLY A 15 -8.10 8.64 4.24
N LEU A 16 -6.78 8.43 4.39
CA LEU A 16 -5.96 7.71 3.42
C LEU A 16 -6.49 6.30 3.14
N ALA A 17 -6.79 5.53 4.19
CA ALA A 17 -7.24 4.14 4.06
C ALA A 17 -8.63 3.99 3.40
N ASN A 18 -9.43 5.06 3.37
CA ASN A 18 -10.83 5.02 2.94
C ASN A 18 -11.15 6.04 1.84
N ASP A 19 -10.14 6.67 1.24
CA ASP A 19 -10.31 7.69 0.20
C ASP A 19 -11.17 8.90 0.63
N VAL A 20 -11.04 9.34 1.88
CA VAL A 20 -11.78 10.50 2.43
C VAL A 20 -10.80 11.61 2.74
N LEU A 21 -11.11 12.85 2.36
CA LEU A 21 -10.27 14.01 2.66
C LEU A 21 -10.13 14.22 4.18
N PRO A 22 -8.90 14.23 4.73
CA PRO A 22 -8.65 14.54 6.13
C PRO A 22 -9.22 15.89 6.58
N SER A 23 -9.21 16.90 5.70
CA SER A 23 -9.80 18.21 5.97
C SER A 23 -11.29 18.12 6.29
N LEU A 24 -12.04 17.29 5.54
CA LEU A 24 -13.45 17.02 5.75
C LEU A 24 -13.68 16.35 7.12
N ILE A 25 -12.91 15.30 7.43
CA ILE A 25 -12.99 14.57 8.71
C ILE A 25 -12.74 15.52 9.89
N ILE A 26 -11.68 16.32 9.81
CA ILE A 26 -11.32 17.27 10.87
C ILE A 26 -12.39 18.34 11.01
N ALA A 27 -12.92 18.87 9.90
CA ALA A 27 -13.95 19.90 9.92
C ALA A 27 -15.26 19.41 10.55
N GLN A 28 -15.70 18.19 10.22
CA GLN A 28 -16.82 17.56 10.89
C GLN A 28 -16.52 17.34 12.37
N GLY A 29 -15.32 16.86 12.71
CA GLY A 29 -14.92 16.70 14.10
C GLY A 29 -15.03 18.00 14.87
N VAL A 30 -14.51 19.11 14.32
CA VAL A 30 -14.59 20.45 14.93
C VAL A 30 -16.05 20.90 15.10
N LEU A 31 -16.86 20.77 14.05
CA LEU A 31 -18.23 21.26 14.03
C LEU A 31 -19.18 20.45 14.93
N GLU A 32 -19.13 19.12 14.83
CA GLU A 32 -20.05 18.20 15.52
C GLU A 32 -19.72 18.04 17.02
N SER A 33 -18.45 18.22 17.40
CA SER A 33 -18.01 18.02 18.78
C SER A 33 -17.77 19.31 19.56
N ALA A 34 -18.07 20.48 18.98
CA ALA A 34 -17.64 21.77 19.51
C ALA A 34 -16.14 21.79 19.82
N SER A 35 -15.31 21.37 18.85
CA SER A 35 -13.86 21.19 19.04
C SER A 35 -13.47 20.28 20.21
N GLY A 36 -14.23 19.21 20.40
CA GLY A 36 -13.99 18.16 21.39
C GLY A 36 -14.55 18.43 22.77
N THR A 37 -15.26 19.54 22.99
CA THR A 37 -15.79 19.92 24.31
C THR A 37 -17.24 19.51 24.53
N SER A 38 -17.93 18.99 23.51
CA SER A 38 -19.31 18.49 23.68
C SER A 38 -19.36 17.33 24.69
N GLU A 39 -20.53 17.12 25.29
CA GLU A 39 -20.76 16.02 26.22
C GLU A 39 -20.44 14.66 25.58
N LEU A 40 -20.89 14.41 24.35
CA LEU A 40 -20.61 13.17 23.63
C LEU A 40 -19.11 12.99 23.34
N ALA A 41 -18.42 14.06 23.00
CA ALA A 41 -16.98 14.00 22.75
C ALA A 41 -16.18 13.71 24.04
N THR A 42 -16.55 14.36 25.15
CA THR A 42 -15.83 14.24 26.42
C THR A 42 -16.18 12.97 27.20
N LYS A 43 -17.43 12.49 27.13
CA LYS A 43 -17.91 11.32 27.90
C LYS A 43 -17.90 10.02 27.11
N ALA A 44 -18.03 10.11 25.78
CA ALA A 44 -18.17 8.93 24.92
C ALA A 44 -17.11 8.84 23.81
N ASN A 45 -16.18 9.81 23.71
CA ASN A 45 -15.28 9.96 22.55
C ASN A 45 -16.02 9.98 21.19
N ASN A 46 -17.31 10.30 21.19
CA ASN A 46 -18.13 10.32 19.99
C ASN A 46 -18.12 11.73 19.40
N LEU A 47 -17.20 11.93 18.45
CA LEU A 47 -16.97 13.24 17.83
C LEU A 47 -18.04 13.62 16.81
N PHE A 48 -18.80 12.65 16.29
CA PHE A 48 -19.61 12.80 15.08
C PHE A 48 -21.11 12.54 15.31
N GLY A 49 -21.51 12.40 16.58
CA GLY A 49 -22.91 12.14 16.96
C GLY A 49 -23.46 10.81 16.43
N ILE A 50 -22.61 9.81 16.20
CA ILE A 50 -23.04 8.54 15.61
C ILE A 50 -23.89 7.77 16.62
N LYS A 51 -25.16 7.57 16.30
CA LYS A 51 -26.11 6.80 17.11
C LYS A 51 -25.81 5.29 17.03
N CYS A 52 -26.24 4.55 18.05
CA CYS A 52 -26.27 3.10 18.02
C CYS A 52 -27.23 2.65 16.90
N GLY A 53 -26.77 1.73 16.05
CA GLY A 53 -27.63 1.01 15.10
C GLY A 53 -27.77 -0.44 15.56
N SER A 54 -28.66 -1.21 14.92
CA SER A 54 -28.90 -2.62 15.28
C SER A 54 -27.65 -3.51 15.25
N GLY A 55 -26.62 -3.14 14.49
CA GLY A 55 -25.34 -3.84 14.40
C GLY A 55 -24.23 -3.33 15.35
N TRP A 56 -24.52 -2.40 16.26
CA TRP A 56 -23.50 -1.91 17.20
C TRP A 56 -23.33 -2.86 18.39
N SER A 57 -22.11 -3.35 18.60
CA SER A 57 -21.76 -4.26 19.70
C SER A 57 -20.79 -3.65 20.72
N GLY A 58 -20.46 -2.36 20.58
CA GLY A 58 -19.54 -1.66 21.47
C GLY A 58 -20.27 -1.01 22.66
N GLU A 59 -19.52 -0.25 23.45
CA GLU A 59 -20.10 0.49 24.57
C GLU A 59 -21.14 1.52 24.09
N VAL A 60 -22.13 1.79 24.93
CA VAL A 60 -23.22 2.74 24.65
C VAL A 60 -23.16 3.89 25.65
N TYR A 61 -23.40 5.10 25.15
CA TYR A 61 -23.66 6.27 25.97
C TYR A 61 -25.07 6.77 25.69
N ALA A 62 -25.98 6.56 26.65
CA ALA A 62 -27.34 7.03 26.57
C ALA A 62 -27.43 8.45 27.14
N LYS A 63 -28.06 9.37 26.40
CA LYS A 63 -28.39 10.70 26.90
C LYS A 63 -29.77 11.13 26.46
N GLN A 64 -30.38 12.00 27.23
CA GLN A 64 -31.61 12.65 26.84
C GLN A 64 -31.36 13.67 25.73
N THR A 65 -32.19 13.62 24.69
CA THR A 65 -32.15 14.52 23.55
C THR A 65 -33.51 15.19 23.39
N LEU A 66 -33.48 16.49 23.09
CA LEU A 66 -34.66 17.24 22.69
C LEU A 66 -34.98 16.87 21.23
N GLU A 67 -36.13 16.26 21.03
CA GLU A 67 -36.70 15.97 19.71
C GLU A 67 -37.95 16.83 19.52
N TYR A 68 -38.41 16.95 18.29
CA TYR A 68 -39.61 17.72 17.96
C TYR A 68 -40.62 16.81 17.30
N ARG A 69 -41.87 16.85 17.78
CA ARG A 69 -43.00 16.18 17.12
C ARG A 69 -43.27 16.86 15.77
N GLY A 70 -44.08 16.22 14.92
CA GLY A 70 -44.46 16.77 13.61
C GLY A 70 -45.21 18.11 13.68
N ASP A 71 -45.73 18.47 14.85
CA ASP A 71 -46.37 19.77 15.15
C ASP A 71 -45.40 20.82 15.71
N GLY A 72 -44.10 20.51 15.83
CA GLY A 72 -43.09 21.39 16.39
C GLY A 72 -43.02 21.41 17.92
N THR A 73 -43.79 20.58 18.62
CA THR A 73 -43.72 20.45 20.09
C THR A 73 -42.45 19.71 20.51
N PRO A 74 -41.60 20.31 21.36
CA PRO A 74 -40.43 19.62 21.88
C PRO A 74 -40.82 18.48 22.84
N TYR A 75 -40.13 17.35 22.76
CA TYR A 75 -40.20 16.28 23.76
C TYR A 75 -38.80 15.71 23.98
N THR A 76 -38.58 15.12 25.15
CA THR A 76 -37.30 14.49 25.46
C THR A 76 -37.37 13.00 25.25
N VAL A 77 -36.44 12.45 24.49
CA VAL A 77 -36.26 11.00 24.33
C VAL A 77 -34.84 10.63 24.75
N THR A 78 -34.66 9.42 25.30
CA THR A 78 -33.32 8.87 25.49
C THR A 78 -32.83 8.36 24.15
N ALA A 79 -31.73 8.93 23.65
CA ALA A 79 -31.04 8.44 22.47
C ALA A 79 -29.74 7.73 22.88
N GLU A 80 -29.47 6.61 22.22
CA GLU A 80 -28.26 5.82 22.43
C GLU A 80 -27.20 6.19 21.38
N PHE A 81 -26.03 6.59 21.87
CA PHE A 81 -24.87 6.92 21.04
C PHE A 81 -23.76 5.90 21.22
N ARG A 82 -23.03 5.65 20.15
CA ARG A 82 -21.84 4.80 20.20
C ARG A 82 -20.81 5.45 21.13
N LYS A 83 -20.20 4.66 22.00
CA LYS A 83 -19.06 5.08 22.83
C LYS A 83 -17.79 4.41 22.33
N TYR A 84 -16.76 5.21 22.13
CA TYR A 84 -15.48 4.76 21.58
C TYR A 84 -14.40 4.77 22.66
N PRO A 85 -13.45 3.82 22.63
CA PRO A 85 -12.27 3.87 23.50
C PRO A 85 -11.38 5.09 23.22
N THR A 86 -11.33 5.54 21.96
CA THR A 86 -10.47 6.66 21.52
C THR A 86 -11.14 7.47 20.42
N PHE A 87 -10.67 8.71 20.20
CA PHE A 87 -11.04 9.51 19.03
C PHE A 87 -10.69 8.83 17.71
N GLU A 88 -9.62 8.05 17.67
CA GLU A 88 -9.28 7.24 16.49
C GLU A 88 -10.41 6.26 16.14
N GLY A 89 -11.02 5.62 17.15
CA GLY A 89 -12.17 4.74 16.96
C GLY A 89 -13.34 5.44 16.30
N ALA A 90 -13.67 6.66 16.74
CA ALA A 90 -14.73 7.47 16.14
C ALA A 90 -14.41 7.88 14.69
N VAL A 91 -13.16 8.25 14.42
CA VAL A 91 -12.70 8.64 13.06
C VAL A 91 -12.78 7.46 12.09
N ASN A 92 -12.32 6.29 12.52
CA ASN A 92 -12.40 5.06 11.73
C ASN A 92 -13.86 4.72 11.41
N ASP A 93 -14.77 4.83 12.39
CA ASP A 93 -16.18 4.53 12.20
C ASP A 93 -16.88 5.52 11.24
N LEU A 94 -16.52 6.81 11.30
CA LEU A 94 -16.98 7.79 10.30
C LEU A 94 -16.50 7.42 8.89
N CYS A 95 -15.22 7.08 8.72
CA CYS A 95 -14.68 6.71 7.41
C CYS A 95 -15.37 5.44 6.88
N LYS A 96 -15.61 4.45 7.75
CA LYS A 96 -16.36 3.24 7.40
C LYS A 96 -17.77 3.58 6.93
N LYS A 97 -18.49 4.46 7.63
CA LYS A 97 -19.81 4.93 7.20
C LYS A 97 -19.80 5.50 5.78
N TYR A 98 -18.75 6.21 5.37
CA TYR A 98 -18.61 6.67 3.98
C TYR A 98 -18.33 5.56 2.99
N THR A 99 -17.58 4.53 3.38
CA THR A 99 -17.29 3.39 2.50
C THR A 99 -18.42 2.36 2.37
N THR A 100 -19.20 2.16 3.44
CA THR A 100 -20.24 1.10 3.50
C THR A 100 -21.66 1.64 3.40
N GLY A 101 -21.85 2.96 3.41
CA GLY A 101 -23.18 3.56 3.53
C GLY A 101 -23.79 3.29 4.91
N THR A 102 -25.12 3.25 4.94
CA THR A 102 -25.89 3.06 6.18
C THR A 102 -26.14 1.58 6.52
N GLY A 103 -25.83 0.65 5.60
CA GLY A 103 -25.97 -0.79 5.79
C GLY A 103 -27.33 -1.39 5.43
N TRP A 104 -28.37 -0.58 5.21
CA TRP A 104 -29.70 -1.03 4.74
C TRP A 104 -29.99 -0.67 3.28
N GLU A 105 -29.11 0.09 2.64
CA GLU A 105 -29.26 0.49 1.24
C GLU A 105 -28.58 -0.47 0.29
N THR A 106 -29.17 -0.63 -0.89
CA THR A 106 -28.59 -1.39 -2.01
C THR A 106 -27.49 -0.63 -2.75
N PHE A 107 -27.29 0.65 -2.43
CA PHE A 107 -26.21 1.49 -2.97
C PHE A 107 -25.55 2.31 -1.86
N ASN A 108 -24.26 2.63 -2.02
CA ASN A 108 -23.56 3.50 -1.08
C ASN A 108 -23.88 4.98 -1.39
N ARG A 109 -24.78 5.60 -0.63
CA ARG A 109 -25.15 7.01 -0.78
C ARG A 109 -23.99 8.01 -0.59
N TYR A 110 -22.90 7.60 0.08
CA TYR A 110 -21.71 8.42 0.30
C TYR A 110 -20.63 8.22 -0.76
N ALA A 111 -20.90 7.46 -1.83
CA ALA A 111 -19.89 7.16 -2.85
C ALA A 111 -19.22 8.41 -3.45
N ALA A 112 -19.94 9.53 -3.59
CA ALA A 112 -19.41 10.79 -4.08
C ALA A 112 -18.45 11.51 -3.11
N VAL A 113 -18.40 11.08 -1.84
CA VAL A 113 -17.41 11.57 -0.87
C VAL A 113 -16.06 10.88 -1.08
N LEU A 114 -16.08 9.66 -1.62
CA LEU A 114 -14.89 8.83 -1.78
C LEU A 114 -14.10 9.28 -3.01
N ASN A 115 -12.78 9.38 -2.84
CA ASN A 115 -11.82 9.81 -3.86
C ASN A 115 -12.03 11.25 -4.39
N GLU A 116 -12.91 12.03 -3.76
CA GLU A 116 -13.06 13.46 -4.05
C GLU A 116 -11.76 14.21 -3.67
N LYS A 117 -11.36 15.15 -4.53
CA LYS A 117 -10.11 15.93 -4.38
C LYS A 117 -10.40 17.39 -4.03
N ASP A 118 -11.61 17.88 -4.28
CA ASP A 118 -12.07 19.20 -3.84
C ASP A 118 -12.90 19.08 -2.56
N TYR A 119 -12.38 19.64 -1.47
CA TYR A 119 -13.06 19.64 -0.17
C TYR A 119 -14.43 20.33 -0.19
N ARG A 120 -14.68 21.24 -1.15
CA ARG A 120 -15.98 21.89 -1.32
C ARG A 120 -17.00 20.93 -1.91
N GLU A 121 -16.60 20.15 -2.91
CA GLU A 121 -17.44 19.07 -3.46
C GLU A 121 -17.65 17.96 -2.43
N ALA A 122 -16.62 17.60 -1.68
CA ALA A 122 -16.75 16.61 -0.61
C ALA A 122 -17.75 17.05 0.46
N ALA A 123 -17.73 18.32 0.88
CA ALA A 123 -18.70 18.88 1.82
C ALA A 123 -20.13 18.88 1.26
N ARG A 124 -20.31 19.20 -0.03
CA ARG A 124 -21.60 19.09 -0.72
C ARG A 124 -22.08 17.64 -0.81
N ALA A 125 -21.20 16.71 -1.16
CA ALA A 125 -21.50 15.29 -1.28
C ALA A 125 -21.96 14.68 0.05
N VAL A 126 -21.30 15.03 1.17
CA VAL A 126 -21.72 14.61 2.52
C VAL A 126 -23.15 15.08 2.83
N CYS A 127 -23.48 16.34 2.52
CA CYS A 127 -24.82 16.86 2.74
C CYS A 127 -25.85 16.23 1.81
N ALA A 128 -25.51 16.06 0.52
CA ALA A 128 -26.37 15.42 -0.48
C ALA A 128 -26.66 13.94 -0.13
N ALA A 129 -25.71 13.26 0.52
CA ALA A 129 -25.89 11.92 1.08
C ALA A 129 -26.78 11.91 2.35
N GLY A 130 -27.29 13.05 2.80
CA GLY A 130 -28.20 13.15 3.94
C GLY A 130 -27.50 12.99 5.30
N TYR A 131 -26.22 13.33 5.42
CA TYR A 131 -25.53 13.34 6.71
C TYR A 131 -26.16 14.36 7.67
N ALA A 132 -26.55 15.53 7.15
CA ALA A 132 -27.20 16.60 7.89
C ALA A 132 -28.43 17.10 7.12
N THR A 133 -29.49 17.46 7.84
CA THR A 133 -30.71 18.05 7.27
C THR A 133 -30.60 19.56 7.05
N TYR A 134 -29.59 20.20 7.64
CA TYR A 134 -29.40 21.64 7.54
C TYR A 134 -28.80 22.04 6.18
N PRO A 135 -29.49 22.86 5.35
CA PRO A 135 -29.03 23.15 3.99
C PRO A 135 -27.69 23.88 3.92
N LYS A 136 -27.32 24.65 4.96
CA LYS A 136 -26.03 25.38 4.99
C LYS A 136 -24.91 24.60 5.69
N TYR A 137 -25.06 23.29 5.81
CA TYR A 137 -24.03 22.43 6.40
C TYR A 137 -22.72 22.44 5.59
N PRO A 138 -22.72 22.39 4.24
CA PRO A 138 -21.51 22.47 3.46
C PRO A 138 -20.71 23.75 3.73
N GLU A 139 -21.36 24.91 3.82
CA GLU A 139 -20.73 26.21 4.06
C GLU A 139 -20.08 26.27 5.44
N LYS A 140 -20.69 25.64 6.46
CA LYS A 140 -20.08 25.52 7.78
C LYS A 140 -18.80 24.70 7.74
N LEU A 141 -18.81 23.56 7.04
CA LEU A 141 -17.61 22.73 6.88
C LEU A 141 -16.52 23.47 6.09
N ILE A 142 -16.87 24.05 4.95
CA ILE A 142 -15.97 24.85 4.11
C ILE A 142 -15.35 25.99 4.94
N SER A 143 -16.15 26.70 5.72
CA SER A 143 -15.63 27.77 6.58
C SER A 143 -14.65 27.25 7.64
N VAL A 144 -14.88 26.06 8.23
CA VAL A 144 -13.94 25.46 9.19
C VAL A 144 -12.64 25.06 8.49
N ILE A 145 -12.73 24.47 7.29
CA ILE A 145 -11.57 24.05 6.48
C ILE A 145 -10.70 25.26 6.12
N GLU A 146 -11.31 26.32 5.61
CA GLU A 146 -10.61 27.52 5.16
C GLU A 146 -9.99 28.30 6.33
N LYS A 147 -10.75 28.54 7.41
CA LYS A 147 -10.26 29.27 8.59
C LYS A 147 -9.06 28.59 9.26
N ASN A 148 -9.02 27.26 9.23
CA ASN A 148 -7.96 26.49 9.88
C ASN A 148 -6.91 25.94 8.90
N VAL A 149 -7.02 26.27 7.61
CA VAL A 149 -6.14 25.80 6.52
C VAL A 149 -5.99 24.28 6.56
N LEU A 150 -7.10 23.55 6.68
CA LEU A 150 -7.09 22.10 6.89
C LEU A 150 -6.67 21.32 5.64
N THR A 151 -6.72 21.93 4.46
CA THR A 151 -6.27 21.33 3.19
C THR A 151 -4.79 20.92 3.19
N LYS A 152 -3.99 21.45 4.13
CA LYS A 152 -2.61 20.99 4.36
C LYS A 152 -2.53 19.50 4.70
N TYR A 153 -3.56 18.92 5.31
CA TYR A 153 -3.66 17.50 5.64
C TYR A 153 -4.14 16.64 4.47
N ASP A 154 -4.72 17.24 3.44
CA ASP A 154 -5.25 16.50 2.28
C ASP A 154 -4.14 16.04 1.33
N LYS A 155 -2.97 16.68 1.38
CA LYS A 155 -1.85 16.37 0.47
C LYS A 155 -1.44 14.91 0.51
N GLU A 156 -1.53 14.27 1.67
CA GLU A 156 -1.19 12.86 1.85
C GLU A 156 -2.26 11.91 1.33
N VAL A 157 -3.45 12.39 1.00
CA VAL A 157 -4.56 11.60 0.43
C VAL A 157 -4.77 11.91 -1.06
N ILE A 158 -4.62 13.18 -1.44
CA ILE A 158 -4.77 13.63 -2.84
C ILE A 158 -3.61 13.14 -3.71
N ASN A 159 -2.38 13.11 -3.19
CA ASN A 159 -1.19 12.71 -3.96
C ASN A 159 -0.84 11.22 -3.82
N VAL A 160 -1.84 10.38 -3.50
CA VAL A 160 -1.62 8.94 -3.34
C VAL A 160 -1.86 8.25 -4.67
N VAL A 161 -0.83 7.56 -5.12
CA VAL A 161 -0.88 6.71 -6.29
C VAL A 161 -1.33 5.31 -5.88
N LYS A 162 -2.41 4.82 -6.48
CA LYS A 162 -2.95 3.49 -6.27
C LYS A 162 -2.44 2.52 -7.32
N ILE A 163 -1.57 1.61 -6.91
CA ILE A 163 -0.98 0.58 -7.76
C ILE A 163 -1.71 -0.74 -7.52
N TYR A 164 -2.43 -1.23 -8.52
CA TYR A 164 -3.06 -2.54 -8.49
C TYR A 164 -2.13 -3.57 -9.12
N ILE A 165 -1.78 -4.61 -8.37
CA ILE A 165 -0.91 -5.69 -8.83
C ILE A 165 -1.75 -6.96 -8.93
N ASP A 166 -1.79 -7.56 -10.11
CA ASP A 166 -2.52 -8.78 -10.37
C ASP A 166 -1.56 -9.96 -10.57
N PRO A 167 -1.38 -10.84 -9.56
CA PRO A 167 -0.69 -12.09 -9.79
C PRO A 167 -1.58 -13.01 -10.63
N GLY A 168 -1.16 -13.29 -11.87
CA GLY A 168 -1.88 -14.15 -12.81
C GLY A 168 -2.26 -15.51 -12.21
N HIS A 169 -3.34 -16.12 -12.72
CA HIS A 169 -3.81 -17.46 -12.30
C HIS A 169 -4.12 -17.56 -10.80
N GLY A 170 -4.17 -18.77 -10.23
CA GLY A 170 -4.41 -19.01 -8.81
C GLY A 170 -5.52 -20.03 -8.53
N GLY A 171 -5.44 -20.66 -7.37
CA GLY A 171 -6.33 -21.72 -6.93
C GLY A 171 -6.29 -22.90 -7.89
N THR A 172 -7.44 -23.18 -8.50
CA THR A 172 -7.64 -24.28 -9.45
C THR A 172 -6.98 -24.05 -10.81
N ASP A 173 -6.61 -22.82 -11.14
CA ASP A 173 -5.88 -22.49 -12.35
C ASP A 173 -4.38 -22.39 -12.02
N PRO A 174 -3.54 -23.38 -12.41
CA PRO A 174 -2.11 -23.34 -12.16
C PRO A 174 -1.36 -22.37 -13.09
N GLY A 175 -2.01 -21.87 -14.15
CA GLY A 175 -1.34 -21.28 -15.30
C GLY A 175 -0.47 -22.30 -16.03
N ALA A 176 0.54 -21.80 -16.73
CA ALA A 176 1.52 -22.66 -17.35
C ALA A 176 2.28 -23.48 -16.30
N THR A 177 2.60 -24.73 -16.66
CA THR A 177 3.39 -25.63 -15.82
C THR A 177 4.50 -26.25 -16.65
N GLY A 178 5.68 -26.37 -16.05
CA GLY A 178 6.86 -26.87 -16.75
C GLY A 178 8.06 -26.86 -15.84
N ASN A 179 9.02 -27.77 -16.08
CA ASN A 179 10.29 -27.80 -15.34
C ASN A 179 10.15 -27.87 -13.80
N GLY A 180 9.03 -28.40 -13.29
CA GLY A 180 8.72 -28.47 -11.85
C GLY A 180 8.18 -27.16 -11.25
N LEU A 181 7.85 -26.18 -12.08
CA LEU A 181 7.31 -24.88 -11.70
C LEU A 181 5.83 -24.77 -12.07
N LYS A 182 5.10 -23.93 -11.34
CA LYS A 182 3.75 -23.48 -11.67
C LYS A 182 3.74 -21.97 -11.77
N GLU A 183 3.16 -21.43 -12.83
CA GLU A 183 3.08 -20.00 -13.05
C GLU A 183 2.38 -19.28 -11.90
N LYS A 184 1.28 -19.82 -11.37
CA LYS A 184 0.56 -19.20 -10.24
C LYS A 184 1.41 -18.95 -8.99
N ASP A 185 2.43 -19.79 -8.76
CA ASP A 185 3.30 -19.68 -7.59
C ASP A 185 4.35 -18.58 -7.80
N LEU A 186 4.94 -18.54 -9.01
CA LEU A 186 5.90 -17.52 -9.41
C LEU A 186 5.29 -16.12 -9.47
N THR A 187 4.12 -15.99 -10.09
CA THR A 187 3.41 -14.71 -10.21
C THR A 187 3.03 -14.14 -8.84
N LEU A 188 2.57 -14.99 -7.91
CA LEU A 188 2.31 -14.59 -6.52
C LEU A 188 3.60 -14.17 -5.80
N ALA A 189 4.67 -14.95 -5.98
CA ALA A 189 5.96 -14.69 -5.37
C ALA A 189 6.57 -13.36 -5.82
N ILE A 190 6.53 -13.06 -7.12
CA ILE A 190 7.02 -11.80 -7.69
C ILE A 190 6.14 -10.64 -7.21
N SER A 191 4.81 -10.78 -7.32
CA SER A 191 3.88 -9.70 -6.96
C SER A 191 3.97 -9.26 -5.50
N LYS A 192 4.15 -10.20 -4.56
CA LYS A 192 4.38 -9.89 -3.14
C LYS A 192 5.68 -9.12 -2.90
N ARG A 193 6.72 -9.41 -3.67
CA ARG A 193 7.99 -8.67 -3.60
C ARG A 193 7.83 -7.25 -4.12
N ILE A 194 7.11 -7.07 -5.23
CA ILE A 194 6.79 -5.73 -5.76
C ILE A 194 6.01 -4.93 -4.70
N GLU A 195 4.97 -5.53 -4.11
CA GLU A 195 4.20 -4.90 -3.02
C GLU A 195 5.10 -4.51 -1.83
N SER A 196 5.99 -5.41 -1.40
CA SER A 196 6.91 -5.13 -0.30
C SER A 196 7.85 -3.97 -0.60
N LEU A 197 8.40 -3.90 -1.81
CA LEU A 197 9.33 -2.83 -2.22
C LEU A 197 8.63 -1.46 -2.27
N LEU A 198 7.38 -1.42 -2.74
CA LEU A 198 6.62 -0.18 -2.84
C LEU A 198 6.17 0.35 -1.46
N LYS A 199 6.09 -0.51 -0.42
CA LYS A 199 5.78 -0.08 0.96
C LYS A 199 6.80 0.90 1.54
N ASP A 200 8.01 0.97 0.98
CA ASP A 200 9.06 1.91 1.42
C ASP A 200 8.88 3.33 0.88
N TYR A 201 7.85 3.59 0.08
CA TYR A 201 7.59 4.88 -0.56
C TYR A 201 6.38 5.59 0.06
N VAL A 202 6.44 6.93 0.09
CA VAL A 202 5.30 7.78 0.48
C VAL A 202 4.41 8.04 -0.73
N GLY A 203 3.13 8.29 -0.46
CA GLY A 203 2.17 8.62 -1.52
C GLY A 203 1.87 7.45 -2.45
N VAL A 204 1.98 6.21 -1.97
CA VAL A 204 1.58 5.02 -2.73
C VAL A 204 0.77 4.06 -1.86
N GLN A 205 -0.31 3.54 -2.45
CA GLN A 205 -1.05 2.40 -1.94
C GLN A 205 -0.93 1.26 -2.94
N VAL A 206 -0.78 0.04 -2.42
CA VAL A 206 -0.69 -1.16 -3.25
C VAL A 206 -1.80 -2.12 -2.85
N LYS A 207 -2.47 -2.69 -3.85
CA LYS A 207 -3.48 -3.72 -3.65
C LYS A 207 -3.22 -4.88 -4.59
N LEU A 208 -3.18 -6.09 -4.05
CA LEU A 208 -3.10 -7.29 -4.87
C LEU A 208 -4.50 -7.78 -5.24
N SER A 209 -4.68 -8.30 -6.46
CA SER A 209 -5.89 -9.06 -6.79
C SER A 209 -6.03 -10.31 -5.90
N ARG A 210 -4.90 -10.97 -5.59
CA ARG A 210 -4.82 -12.05 -4.60
C ARG A 210 -3.55 -11.96 -3.76
N ALA A 211 -3.69 -12.15 -2.45
CA ALA A 211 -2.58 -12.23 -1.50
C ALA A 211 -2.22 -13.68 -1.12
N THR A 212 -3.03 -14.64 -1.53
CA THR A 212 -2.88 -16.09 -1.31
C THR A 212 -3.14 -16.86 -2.60
N ASP A 213 -2.99 -18.18 -2.56
CA ASP A 213 -3.42 -19.04 -3.65
C ASP A 213 -4.94 -19.19 -3.63
N GLN A 214 -5.63 -18.49 -4.52
CA GLN A 214 -7.10 -18.49 -4.61
C GLN A 214 -7.55 -18.33 -6.06
N THR A 215 -8.70 -18.93 -6.38
CA THR A 215 -9.33 -18.82 -7.70
C THR A 215 -10.04 -17.47 -7.83
N LEU A 216 -9.69 -16.69 -8.86
CA LEU A 216 -10.39 -15.45 -9.24
C LEU A 216 -10.59 -15.41 -10.75
N SER A 217 -11.81 -15.13 -11.20
CA SER A 217 -12.10 -14.86 -12.60
C SER A 217 -11.44 -13.57 -13.08
N LEU A 218 -11.20 -13.48 -14.39
CA LEU A 218 -10.63 -12.27 -15.00
C LEU A 218 -11.50 -11.03 -14.73
N LYS A 219 -12.84 -11.18 -14.81
CA LYS A 219 -13.78 -10.08 -14.52
C LYS A 219 -13.66 -9.58 -13.09
N GLN A 220 -13.59 -10.47 -12.10
CA GLN A 220 -13.41 -10.07 -10.69
C GLN A 220 -12.14 -9.24 -10.49
N ARG A 221 -11.03 -9.60 -11.16
CA ARG A 221 -9.76 -8.89 -11.04
C ARG A 221 -9.89 -7.46 -11.57
N THR A 222 -10.44 -7.29 -12.76
CA THR A 222 -10.62 -5.95 -13.36
C THR A 222 -11.68 -5.13 -12.65
N ASP A 223 -12.79 -5.75 -12.22
CA ASP A 223 -13.84 -5.07 -11.45
C ASP A 223 -13.27 -4.46 -10.16
N VAL A 224 -12.43 -5.19 -9.42
CA VAL A 224 -11.81 -4.69 -8.18
C VAL A 224 -10.83 -3.55 -8.45
N ALA A 225 -10.02 -3.65 -9.51
CA ALA A 225 -9.10 -2.57 -9.89
C ALA A 225 -9.86 -1.30 -10.28
N ASN A 226 -10.91 -1.45 -11.09
CA ASN A 226 -11.76 -0.36 -11.55
C ASN A 226 -12.52 0.28 -10.40
N SER A 227 -13.14 -0.53 -9.52
CA SER A 227 -13.92 -0.02 -8.38
C SER A 227 -13.05 0.65 -7.32
N TRP A 228 -11.80 0.20 -7.16
CA TRP A 228 -10.85 0.83 -6.24
C TRP A 228 -10.31 2.16 -6.79
N GLY A 229 -10.52 2.43 -8.08
CA GLY A 229 -9.98 3.61 -8.76
C GLY A 229 -8.45 3.56 -8.83
N ALA A 230 -7.88 2.41 -9.20
CA ALA A 230 -6.43 2.29 -9.34
C ALA A 230 -5.90 3.29 -10.38
N ASP A 231 -4.73 3.88 -10.11
CA ASP A 231 -4.03 4.76 -11.06
C ASP A 231 -3.21 3.96 -12.08
N TYR A 232 -2.85 2.72 -11.72
CA TYR A 232 -2.10 1.82 -12.56
C TYR A 232 -2.37 0.35 -12.25
N LEU A 233 -2.42 -0.48 -13.30
CA LEU A 233 -2.54 -1.94 -13.18
C LEU A 233 -1.30 -2.63 -13.74
N VAL A 234 -0.72 -3.54 -12.96
CA VAL A 234 0.37 -4.42 -13.36
C VAL A 234 -0.07 -5.87 -13.19
N SER A 235 -0.33 -6.57 -14.29
CA SER A 235 -0.60 -8.00 -14.29
C SER A 235 0.70 -8.77 -14.53
N VAL A 236 1.08 -9.66 -13.62
CA VAL A 236 2.35 -10.39 -13.65
C VAL A 236 2.08 -11.83 -14.05
N HIS A 237 2.74 -12.28 -15.11
CA HIS A 237 2.62 -13.60 -15.73
C HIS A 237 3.99 -14.23 -16.04
N ILE A 238 3.96 -15.53 -16.36
CA ILE A 238 5.11 -16.29 -16.89
C ILE A 238 4.64 -17.04 -18.12
N ASN A 239 5.36 -16.87 -19.22
CA ASN A 239 4.98 -17.37 -20.52
C ASN A 239 5.25 -18.87 -20.69
N ALA A 240 4.77 -19.41 -21.81
CA ALA A 240 5.09 -20.74 -22.32
C ALA A 240 4.93 -20.77 -23.85
N GLY A 241 5.21 -21.90 -24.49
CA GLY A 241 5.04 -22.09 -25.93
C GLY A 241 6.34 -21.95 -26.74
N GLY A 242 7.47 -22.38 -26.18
CA GLY A 242 8.73 -22.54 -26.91
C GLY A 242 9.58 -21.27 -27.09
N GLY A 243 9.37 -20.23 -26.27
CA GLY A 243 10.17 -19.01 -26.25
C GLY A 243 11.26 -18.97 -25.18
N LYS A 244 11.89 -17.80 -25.00
CA LYS A 244 12.77 -17.46 -23.86
C LYS A 244 12.85 -15.95 -23.65
N GLY A 245 13.06 -15.51 -22.41
CA GLY A 245 13.28 -14.13 -22.03
C GLY A 245 12.01 -13.35 -21.66
N TYR A 246 12.13 -12.03 -21.62
CA TYR A 246 11.12 -11.10 -21.10
C TYR A 246 10.34 -10.41 -22.23
N GLU A 247 9.03 -10.29 -22.08
CA GLU A 247 8.15 -9.41 -22.87
C GLU A 247 7.07 -8.77 -22.00
N ASP A 248 6.46 -7.70 -22.51
CA ASP A 248 5.30 -7.09 -21.89
C ASP A 248 4.30 -6.57 -22.93
N PHE A 249 3.08 -6.38 -22.48
CA PHE A 249 1.93 -6.05 -23.31
C PHE A 249 1.15 -4.88 -22.73
N VAL A 250 0.75 -3.96 -23.62
CA VAL A 250 -0.38 -3.04 -23.41
C VAL A 250 -1.51 -3.41 -24.38
N PHE A 251 -2.70 -2.84 -24.18
CA PHE A 251 -3.83 -3.12 -25.07
C PHE A 251 -3.50 -2.72 -26.52
N ASN A 252 -3.92 -3.52 -27.49
CA ASN A 252 -3.71 -3.26 -28.92
C ASN A 252 -4.76 -2.34 -29.57
N GLY A 253 -5.85 -2.00 -28.87
CA GLY A 253 -6.76 -0.94 -29.28
C GLY A 253 -6.26 0.46 -28.91
N LYS A 254 -7.18 1.41 -28.68
CA LYS A 254 -6.80 2.76 -28.26
C LYS A 254 -6.30 2.75 -26.81
N VAL A 255 -5.13 3.33 -26.56
CA VAL A 255 -4.55 3.57 -25.22
C VAL A 255 -4.07 5.02 -25.15
N SER A 256 -3.89 5.55 -23.94
CA SER A 256 -3.33 6.90 -23.74
C SER A 256 -1.81 6.91 -23.95
N ASP A 257 -1.25 8.09 -24.25
CA ASP A 257 0.20 8.30 -24.29
C ASP A 257 0.85 7.91 -22.96
N LYS A 258 0.18 8.23 -21.84
CA LYS A 258 0.58 7.80 -20.50
C LYS A 258 0.75 6.27 -20.41
N THR A 259 -0.13 5.45 -20.98
CA THR A 259 0.03 3.99 -20.99
C THR A 259 1.30 3.57 -21.74
N MET A 260 1.60 4.22 -22.87
CA MET A 260 2.79 3.93 -23.68
C MET A 260 4.08 4.34 -22.95
N ASP A 261 4.08 5.50 -22.30
CA ASP A 261 5.22 6.00 -21.50
C ASP A 261 5.50 5.08 -20.30
N LEU A 262 4.44 4.68 -19.58
CA LEU A 262 4.55 3.74 -18.46
C LEU A 262 5.14 2.40 -18.92
N GLN A 263 4.68 1.86 -20.05
CA GLN A 263 5.25 0.64 -20.63
C GLN A 263 6.73 0.82 -20.97
N ALA A 264 7.12 1.95 -21.56
CA ALA A 264 8.50 2.24 -21.90
C ALA A 264 9.43 2.25 -20.68
N VAL A 265 9.02 2.95 -19.62
CA VAL A 265 9.80 3.05 -18.38
C VAL A 265 9.92 1.71 -17.68
N ILE A 266 8.80 0.98 -17.52
CA ILE A 266 8.80 -0.31 -16.81
C ILE A 266 9.59 -1.37 -17.56
N HIS A 267 9.42 -1.46 -18.88
CA HIS A 267 10.18 -2.38 -19.72
C HIS A 267 11.70 -2.14 -19.57
N TYR A 268 12.13 -0.88 -19.62
CA TYR A 268 13.54 -0.52 -19.46
C TYR A 268 14.06 -0.90 -18.07
N GLU A 269 13.30 -0.60 -17.01
CA GLU A 269 13.70 -0.91 -15.63
C GLU A 269 13.76 -2.41 -15.33
N ILE A 270 12.89 -3.22 -15.95
CA ILE A 270 12.94 -4.68 -15.80
C ILE A 270 14.11 -5.26 -16.59
N THR A 271 14.22 -4.95 -17.88
CA THR A 271 15.25 -5.54 -18.74
C THR A 271 16.68 -5.20 -18.26
N ARG A 272 16.89 -4.05 -17.60
CA ARG A 272 18.18 -3.74 -16.97
C ARG A 272 18.48 -4.50 -15.67
N THR A 273 17.47 -4.96 -14.92
CA THR A 273 17.69 -5.74 -13.67
C THR A 273 17.84 -7.22 -13.92
N ILE A 274 17.40 -7.70 -15.09
CA ILE A 274 17.54 -9.10 -15.55
C ILE A 274 18.23 -9.18 -16.92
N PRO A 275 19.48 -8.68 -17.08
CA PRO A 275 20.18 -8.64 -18.36
C PRO A 275 20.44 -10.03 -18.96
N GLU A 276 20.31 -11.10 -18.17
CA GLU A 276 20.45 -12.50 -18.63
C GLU A 276 19.24 -12.97 -19.46
N PHE A 277 18.10 -12.30 -19.34
CA PHE A 277 16.90 -12.61 -20.12
C PHE A 277 16.94 -11.92 -21.47
N PHE A 278 16.64 -12.69 -22.52
CA PHE A 278 16.50 -12.14 -23.86
C PHE A 278 15.35 -11.11 -23.89
N ASN A 279 15.63 -9.88 -24.29
CA ASN A 279 14.61 -8.85 -24.41
C ASN A 279 13.79 -9.06 -25.70
N ARG A 280 12.55 -9.51 -25.56
CA ARG A 280 11.63 -9.76 -26.68
C ARG A 280 10.80 -8.53 -27.07
N GLY A 281 11.03 -7.40 -26.40
CA GLY A 281 10.44 -6.11 -26.70
C GLY A 281 9.08 -5.86 -26.06
N LYS A 282 8.66 -4.60 -26.17
CA LYS A 282 7.32 -4.11 -25.81
C LYS A 282 6.34 -4.51 -26.89
N LYS A 283 5.19 -5.05 -26.50
CA LYS A 283 4.18 -5.57 -27.43
C LYS A 283 2.81 -5.00 -27.10
N ARG A 284 1.85 -5.28 -27.99
CA ARG A 284 0.45 -4.93 -27.82
C ARG A 284 -0.44 -6.12 -28.09
N LYS A 285 -1.42 -6.40 -27.24
CA LYS A 285 -2.33 -7.56 -27.38
C LYS A 285 -3.70 -7.30 -26.77
N ASN A 286 -4.72 -7.98 -27.29
CA ASN A 286 -6.09 -7.90 -26.78
C ASN A 286 -6.30 -8.83 -25.57
N LEU A 287 -5.66 -8.51 -24.43
CA LEU A 287 -5.76 -9.29 -23.19
C LEU A 287 -6.82 -8.69 -22.26
N HIS A 288 -7.59 -9.53 -21.55
CA HIS A 288 -8.69 -9.08 -20.67
C HIS A 288 -8.24 -8.02 -19.66
N MET A 289 -7.15 -8.29 -18.94
CA MET A 289 -6.62 -7.38 -17.91
C MET A 289 -6.26 -5.99 -18.46
N LEU A 290 -5.95 -5.91 -19.77
CA LEU A 290 -5.57 -4.68 -20.45
C LEU A 290 -6.77 -3.97 -21.10
N ARG A 291 -7.73 -4.76 -21.62
CA ARG A 291 -8.90 -4.24 -22.34
C ARG A 291 -9.97 -3.73 -21.38
N GLU A 292 -10.21 -4.43 -20.27
CA GLU A 292 -11.32 -4.12 -19.35
C GLU A 292 -10.89 -3.22 -18.17
N SER A 293 -9.62 -2.82 -18.11
CA SER A 293 -9.11 -1.88 -17.10
C SER A 293 -9.41 -0.43 -17.49
N HIS A 294 -9.92 0.37 -16.55
CA HIS A 294 -10.24 1.79 -16.75
C HIS A 294 -9.05 2.73 -16.51
N MET A 295 -7.91 2.18 -16.12
CA MET A 295 -6.65 2.90 -15.87
C MET A 295 -5.56 2.38 -16.82
N PRO A 296 -4.43 3.11 -16.97
CA PRO A 296 -3.27 2.58 -17.67
C PRO A 296 -2.85 1.21 -17.11
N SER A 297 -2.55 0.26 -17.98
CA SER A 297 -2.30 -1.12 -17.59
C SER A 297 -1.19 -1.76 -18.42
N ILE A 298 -0.44 -2.67 -17.79
CA ILE A 298 0.58 -3.52 -18.40
C ILE A 298 0.41 -4.96 -17.95
N LEU A 299 0.72 -5.89 -18.84
CA LEU A 299 0.88 -7.30 -18.50
C LEU A 299 2.30 -7.72 -18.82
N THR A 300 3.02 -8.26 -17.85
CA THR A 300 4.41 -8.67 -18.00
C THR A 300 4.53 -10.18 -18.04
N GLU A 301 5.30 -10.69 -19.00
CA GLU A 301 5.66 -12.10 -19.13
C GLU A 301 7.12 -12.26 -18.68
N SER A 302 7.31 -12.65 -17.43
CA SER A 302 8.62 -12.62 -16.76
C SER A 302 9.46 -13.86 -17.01
N GLY A 303 9.47 -14.38 -18.25
CA GLY A 303 10.19 -15.61 -18.66
C GLY A 303 9.29 -16.67 -19.29
N PHE A 304 9.90 -17.75 -19.79
CA PHE A 304 9.19 -18.90 -20.34
C PHE A 304 9.38 -20.14 -19.44
N ILE A 305 8.30 -20.63 -18.83
CA ILE A 305 8.34 -21.70 -17.83
C ILE A 305 8.74 -23.05 -18.42
N ASP A 306 8.49 -23.26 -19.72
CA ASP A 306 8.83 -24.45 -20.48
C ASP A 306 10.27 -24.42 -21.02
N ASN A 307 10.92 -23.26 -21.02
CA ASN A 307 12.32 -23.12 -21.40
C ASN A 307 13.25 -23.48 -20.23
N ALA A 308 14.13 -24.46 -20.41
CA ALA A 308 15.00 -24.94 -19.35
C ALA A 308 15.96 -23.87 -18.78
N SER A 309 16.44 -22.94 -19.61
CA SER A 309 17.36 -21.87 -19.17
C SER A 309 16.62 -20.80 -18.35
N ASP A 310 15.46 -20.35 -18.81
CA ASP A 310 14.62 -19.42 -18.04
C ASP A 310 14.13 -20.08 -16.75
N ALA A 311 13.64 -21.32 -16.82
CA ALA A 311 13.16 -22.07 -15.66
C ALA A 311 14.22 -22.25 -14.57
N LYS A 312 15.50 -22.42 -14.94
CA LYS A 312 16.61 -22.46 -13.98
C LYS A 312 16.72 -21.14 -13.19
N LEU A 313 16.58 -20.00 -13.87
CA LEU A 313 16.61 -18.68 -13.23
C LEU A 313 15.32 -18.40 -12.45
N LEU A 314 14.16 -18.80 -12.96
CA LEU A 314 12.87 -18.66 -12.26
C LEU A 314 12.78 -19.43 -10.94
N LYS A 315 13.61 -20.47 -10.74
CA LYS A 315 13.78 -21.16 -9.44
C LYS A 315 14.58 -20.35 -8.43
N SER A 316 15.34 -19.35 -8.86
CA SER A 316 16.21 -18.56 -7.98
C SER A 316 15.42 -17.42 -7.32
N ALA A 317 15.44 -17.39 -5.98
CA ALA A 317 14.84 -16.29 -5.22
C ALA A 317 15.46 -14.94 -5.59
N GLU A 318 16.79 -14.88 -5.79
CA GLU A 318 17.51 -13.67 -6.20
C GLU A 318 17.05 -13.17 -7.57
N PHE A 319 16.79 -14.09 -8.51
CA PHE A 319 16.25 -13.70 -9.81
C PHE A 319 14.84 -13.11 -9.67
N LEU A 320 13.96 -13.74 -8.88
CA LEU A 320 12.62 -13.20 -8.62
C LEU A 320 12.66 -11.83 -7.91
N ASP A 321 13.63 -11.61 -7.01
CA ASP A 321 13.87 -10.32 -6.37
C ASP A 321 14.27 -9.25 -7.40
N ARG A 322 15.12 -9.59 -8.37
CA ARG A 322 15.51 -8.67 -9.46
C ARG A 322 14.38 -8.37 -10.44
N VAL A 323 13.54 -9.35 -10.76
CA VAL A 323 12.31 -9.13 -11.54
C VAL A 323 11.39 -8.13 -10.81
N ALA A 324 11.14 -8.37 -9.52
CA ALA A 324 10.31 -7.50 -8.70
C ALA A 324 10.92 -6.09 -8.54
N LEU A 325 12.24 -5.99 -8.37
CA LEU A 325 12.96 -4.72 -8.31
C LEU A 325 12.82 -3.91 -9.60
N GLY A 326 12.87 -4.57 -10.75
CA GLY A 326 12.63 -3.92 -12.05
C GLY A 326 11.24 -3.30 -12.15
N HIS A 327 10.21 -4.05 -11.77
CA HIS A 327 8.83 -3.55 -11.71
C HIS A 327 8.70 -2.37 -10.74
N ALA A 328 9.23 -2.52 -9.51
CA ALA A 328 9.15 -1.48 -8.49
C ALA A 328 9.87 -0.19 -8.92
N ASN A 329 11.07 -0.29 -9.50
CA ASN A 329 11.81 0.87 -10.02
C ASN A 329 11.03 1.55 -11.15
N GLY A 330 10.44 0.77 -12.06
CA GLY A 330 9.60 1.28 -13.15
C GLY A 330 8.42 2.09 -12.63
N ILE A 331 7.70 1.55 -11.63
CA ILE A 331 6.57 2.22 -10.98
C ILE A 331 7.04 3.49 -10.23
N VAL A 332 8.12 3.39 -9.45
CA VAL A 332 8.66 4.52 -8.68
C VAL A 332 9.03 5.69 -9.60
N LYS A 333 9.73 5.42 -10.71
CA LYS A 333 10.10 6.45 -11.70
C LYS A 333 8.89 7.03 -12.40
N SER A 334 7.98 6.17 -12.84
CA SER A 334 6.76 6.53 -13.55
C SER A 334 5.86 7.50 -12.77
N PHE A 335 5.81 7.34 -11.46
CA PHE A 335 4.93 8.10 -10.58
C PHE A 335 5.66 9.09 -9.67
N GLY A 336 6.99 9.25 -9.85
CA GLY A 336 7.80 10.17 -9.05
C GLY A 336 7.76 9.87 -7.54
N LEU A 337 7.61 8.60 -7.17
CA LEU A 337 7.44 8.19 -5.78
C LEU A 337 8.71 8.51 -4.97
N LYS A 338 8.52 9.08 -3.79
CA LYS A 338 9.62 9.40 -2.88
C LYS A 338 9.74 8.32 -1.82
N LYS A 339 10.96 7.90 -1.51
CA LYS A 339 11.17 7.02 -0.36
C LYS A 339 10.66 7.71 0.91
N LYS A 340 10.08 6.93 1.82
CA LYS A 340 9.79 7.38 3.18
C LYS A 340 11.07 7.93 3.78
N ALA A 341 10.97 9.11 4.39
CA ALA A 341 12.05 9.61 5.21
C ALA A 341 12.34 8.53 6.26
N THR A 342 13.51 7.91 6.16
CA THR A 342 14.09 7.23 7.31
C THR A 342 14.12 8.26 8.42
N SER A 343 13.62 7.91 9.60
CA SER A 343 13.90 8.68 10.81
C SER A 343 15.42 8.78 10.93
N THR A 344 15.98 9.88 10.45
CA THR A 344 17.38 10.21 10.61
C THR A 344 17.59 10.52 12.08
N SER A 345 18.02 9.53 12.86
CA SER A 345 19.13 9.83 13.74
C SER A 345 20.25 10.32 12.83
N THR A 346 20.77 11.50 13.14
CA THR A 346 21.82 12.21 12.41
C THR A 346 22.86 11.24 11.82
N PRO A 347 23.20 11.31 10.53
CA PRO A 347 24.38 10.60 10.04
C PRO A 347 25.58 11.22 10.76
N ALA A 348 26.27 10.41 11.58
CA ALA A 348 27.63 10.75 11.95
C ALA A 348 28.41 10.96 10.65
N LYS A 349 29.19 12.05 10.62
CA LYS A 349 30.06 12.44 9.50
C LYS A 349 30.72 11.23 8.85
N GLU A 350 30.82 11.26 7.52
CA GLU A 350 31.79 10.45 6.78
C GLU A 350 33.15 10.57 7.48
N GLY A 351 33.54 9.50 8.14
CA GLY A 351 34.83 9.31 8.77
C GLY A 351 35.48 8.14 8.06
N ASN A 352 36.63 8.43 7.46
CA ASN A 352 37.44 7.52 6.67
C ASN A 352 37.63 6.14 7.31
N ASP A 353 37.63 5.14 6.43
CA ASP A 353 38.39 3.89 6.48
C ASP A 353 38.18 2.96 7.69
N LEU A 354 37.31 1.97 7.49
CA LEU A 354 37.49 0.66 8.12
C LEU A 354 38.15 -0.27 7.10
N GLU A 355 39.47 -0.18 6.98
CA GLU A 355 40.26 -1.09 6.17
C GLU A 355 40.48 -2.43 6.89
N PHE A 356 40.40 -3.53 6.13
CA PHE A 356 40.86 -4.84 6.60
C PHE A 356 42.36 -4.76 6.92
N THR A 357 42.72 -5.06 8.16
CA THR A 357 44.12 -5.02 8.62
C THR A 357 44.95 -6.24 8.14
N SER A 358 44.28 -7.31 7.70
CA SER A 358 44.91 -8.50 7.12
C SER A 358 44.97 -8.42 5.58
N GLY A 359 46.18 -8.43 5.03
CA GLY A 359 46.40 -8.43 3.58
C GLY A 359 45.83 -9.64 2.85
N THR A 360 45.76 -10.81 3.52
CA THR A 360 45.21 -12.04 2.95
C THR A 360 43.68 -11.99 2.85
N LEU A 361 43.01 -11.50 3.91
CA LEU A 361 41.55 -11.37 3.93
C LEU A 361 41.06 -10.26 2.98
N LYS A 362 41.81 -9.15 2.87
CA LYS A 362 41.55 -8.09 1.89
C LYS A 362 41.57 -8.62 0.45
N LYS A 363 42.43 -9.61 0.15
CA LYS A 363 42.59 -10.21 -1.19
C LYS A 363 41.49 -11.22 -1.54
N GLU A 364 40.98 -11.97 -0.57
CA GLU A 364 39.98 -13.02 -0.80
C GLU A 364 38.52 -12.54 -0.70
N TRP A 365 38.22 -11.56 0.17
CA TRP A 365 36.84 -11.18 0.52
C TRP A 365 36.51 -9.70 0.28
N GLY A 366 37.49 -8.90 -0.16
CA GLY A 366 37.37 -7.46 -0.35
C GLY A 366 36.29 -7.03 -1.33
N THR A 367 35.81 -7.92 -2.21
CA THR A 367 34.70 -7.67 -3.15
C THR A 367 33.32 -8.01 -2.58
N PHE A 368 33.21 -8.95 -1.64
CA PHE A 368 31.92 -9.53 -1.21
C PHE A 368 31.28 -8.84 -0.01
N LEU A 369 32.11 -8.26 0.88
CA LEU A 369 31.67 -7.54 2.07
C LEU A 369 32.06 -6.06 2.01
N ASN A 370 32.15 -5.47 0.81
CA ASN A 370 32.66 -4.11 0.64
C ASN A 370 31.69 -3.03 1.14
N SER A 371 30.40 -3.36 1.22
CA SER A 371 29.35 -2.43 1.64
C SER A 371 28.76 -2.82 2.99
N LYS A 372 28.37 -1.79 3.75
CA LYS A 372 27.66 -1.96 5.04
C LYS A 372 26.40 -2.82 4.89
N ALA A 373 25.69 -2.69 3.77
CA ALA A 373 24.49 -3.46 3.47
C ALA A 373 24.74 -4.97 3.32
N GLN A 374 25.84 -5.37 2.65
CA GLN A 374 26.20 -6.78 2.51
C GLN A 374 26.62 -7.40 3.85
N ARG A 375 27.33 -6.61 4.69
CA ARG A 375 27.68 -7.01 6.06
C ARG A 375 26.44 -7.20 6.93
N GLU A 376 25.45 -6.31 6.81
CA GLU A 376 24.16 -6.43 7.52
C GLU A 376 23.33 -7.64 7.05
N MET A 377 23.41 -8.02 5.76
CA MET A 377 22.74 -9.22 5.24
C MET A 377 23.35 -10.51 5.79
N ALA A 378 24.69 -10.63 5.82
CA ALA A 378 25.38 -11.79 6.38
C ALA A 378 25.01 -12.01 7.87
N VAL A 379 24.87 -10.91 8.60
CA VAL A 379 24.51 -10.91 10.02
C VAL A 379 23.05 -11.33 10.23
N LYS A 380 22.12 -10.81 9.41
CA LYS A 380 20.70 -11.21 9.47
C LYS A 380 20.52 -12.71 9.22
N GLU A 381 21.30 -13.28 8.31
CA GLU A 381 21.24 -14.72 8.04
C GLU A 381 21.81 -15.55 9.20
N ALA A 382 22.89 -15.09 9.86
CA ALA A 382 23.40 -15.73 11.08
C ALA A 382 22.39 -15.69 12.25
N VAL A 383 21.65 -14.60 12.43
CA VAL A 383 20.59 -14.54 13.46
C VAL A 383 19.50 -15.59 13.19
N LYS A 384 19.12 -15.72 11.91
CA LYS A 384 18.09 -16.67 11.47
C LYS A 384 18.52 -18.12 11.68
N GLN A 385 19.80 -18.41 11.63
CA GLN A 385 20.37 -19.76 11.84
C GLN A 385 20.70 -20.07 13.32
N GLY A 386 20.31 -19.20 14.26
CA GLY A 386 20.31 -19.51 15.70
C GLY A 386 21.62 -19.20 16.43
N TYR A 387 22.50 -18.38 15.88
CA TYR A 387 23.75 -17.99 16.55
C TYR A 387 23.51 -17.05 17.76
N ASN A 388 24.44 -17.09 18.74
CA ASN A 388 24.31 -16.52 20.09
C ASN A 388 23.97 -15.00 20.10
N LYS A 389 22.90 -14.63 20.83
CA LYS A 389 22.37 -13.25 20.93
C LYS A 389 23.39 -12.20 21.40
N LYS A 390 24.43 -12.59 22.13
CA LYS A 390 25.49 -11.69 22.59
C LYS A 390 26.28 -11.10 21.41
N TRP A 391 26.53 -11.87 20.35
CA TRP A 391 27.33 -11.43 19.20
C TRP A 391 26.59 -10.49 18.25
N ILE A 392 25.27 -10.64 18.14
CA ILE A 392 24.39 -9.70 17.44
C ILE A 392 24.48 -8.32 18.10
N LYS A 393 24.54 -8.31 19.44
CA LYS A 393 24.68 -7.09 20.23
C LYS A 393 26.05 -6.46 20.05
N ASP A 394 27.12 -7.23 20.14
CA ASP A 394 28.49 -6.72 19.99
C ASP A 394 28.75 -6.17 18.58
N LEU A 395 28.18 -6.79 17.54
CA LEU A 395 28.28 -6.29 16.16
C LEU A 395 27.39 -5.05 15.90
N ALA A 396 26.17 -5.00 16.45
CA ALA A 396 25.33 -3.81 16.39
C ALA A 396 25.94 -2.60 17.12
N GLU A 397 26.78 -2.86 18.12
CA GLU A 397 27.52 -1.86 18.90
C GLU A 397 28.92 -1.56 18.33
N GLY A 398 29.33 -2.20 17.22
CA GLY A 398 30.63 -1.97 16.57
C GLY A 398 31.84 -2.53 17.32
N LYS A 399 31.64 -3.53 18.18
CA LYS A 399 32.65 -4.12 19.08
C LYS A 399 33.14 -5.51 18.66
N ALA A 400 32.59 -6.08 17.59
CA ALA A 400 32.99 -7.40 17.09
C ALA A 400 34.33 -7.35 16.34
N ALA A 401 35.23 -8.31 16.57
CA ALA A 401 36.52 -8.37 15.90
C ALA A 401 36.43 -9.10 14.54
N ASP A 402 37.36 -8.82 13.62
CA ASP A 402 37.38 -9.40 12.26
C ASP A 402 37.39 -10.94 12.25
N GLY A 403 38.03 -11.57 13.24
CA GLY A 403 38.05 -13.02 13.41
C GLY A 403 36.67 -13.62 13.71
N ASP A 404 35.79 -12.87 14.38
CA ASP A 404 34.45 -13.30 14.74
C ASP A 404 33.50 -13.27 13.52
N ILE A 405 33.70 -12.28 12.64
CA ILE A 405 32.93 -12.10 11.40
C ILE A 405 33.34 -13.15 10.34
N ALA A 406 34.62 -13.48 10.24
CA ALA A 406 35.12 -14.54 9.35
C ALA A 406 34.64 -15.93 9.80
N ALA A 407 34.62 -16.22 11.11
CA ALA A 407 34.10 -17.47 11.64
C ALA A 407 32.59 -17.66 11.36
N LEU A 408 31.81 -16.56 11.36
CA LEU A 408 30.39 -16.52 10.97
C LEU A 408 30.17 -16.87 9.49
N ALA A 409 31.00 -16.34 8.59
CA ALA A 409 30.91 -16.62 7.16
C ALA A 409 31.30 -18.07 6.82
N ILE A 410 32.34 -18.60 7.48
CA ILE A 410 32.84 -19.96 7.28
C ILE A 410 31.84 -21.02 7.81
N GLY A 411 31.21 -20.78 8.97
CA GLY A 411 30.24 -21.71 9.56
C GLY A 411 28.91 -21.83 8.79
N ALA A 412 28.53 -20.79 8.05
CA ALA A 412 27.34 -20.79 7.19
C ALA A 412 27.59 -21.43 5.82
N LEU A 413 28.81 -21.29 5.26
CA LEU A 413 29.18 -21.87 3.97
C LEU A 413 29.50 -23.38 4.06
N ILE A 414 30.14 -23.85 5.14
CA ILE A 414 30.50 -25.28 5.30
C ILE A 414 29.28 -26.19 5.50
N ARG A 415 28.16 -25.68 6.00
CA ARG A 415 26.90 -26.45 6.16
C ARG A 415 25.92 -26.34 5.00
N ALA A 416 26.16 -25.46 4.03
CA ALA A 416 25.37 -25.39 2.81
C ALA A 416 25.88 -26.35 1.72
N ASN A 417 27.07 -26.95 1.91
CA ASN A 417 27.72 -27.88 0.98
C ASN A 417 27.89 -29.32 1.54
N ASN A 418 27.16 -29.69 2.60
CA ASN A 418 27.03 -31.07 3.07
C ASN A 418 25.57 -31.51 3.05
#